data_AF-A0A5A8EEW4-F1
#
_entry.id   AF-A0A5A8EEW4-F1
#
_cell.length_a   1.000
_cell.length_b   1.000
_cell.length_c   1.000
_cell.angle_alpha   90.00
_cell.angle_beta   90.00
_cell.angle_gamma   90.00
#
_symmetry.space_group_name_H-M   'P 1'
#
loop_
_entity.id
_entity.type
_entity.pdbx_description
1 polymer ?
#
loop_
_entity_poly.entity_id
_entity_poly.type
_entity_poly.pdbx_seq_one_letter_code
_entity_poly.pdbx_strand_id
1 'polypeptide(L)'
;MFEAAAKAGRAMAGSTLHVGDDPEADVRGARRAGMRAILVVPPEHDEGGTCSHAERVRQAADAQLAATEEERADAVVGHATDVVPLLRTLGFGSAGM
;
A
#
# COMPACT_ATOMS: atom_id res chain seq x y z
N MET A 1 5.88 -8.77 12.08
CA MET A 1 5.67 -7.36 12.49
C MET A 1 4.21 -6.95 12.32
N PHE A 2 3.63 -7.18 11.14
CA PHE A 2 2.23 -6.88 10.79
C PHE A 2 1.18 -7.45 11.75
N GLU A 3 1.26 -8.74 12.10
CA GLU A 3 0.33 -9.35 13.06
C GLU A 3 0.38 -8.71 14.45
N ALA A 4 1.57 -8.31 14.90
CA ALA A 4 1.74 -7.63 16.19
C ALA A 4 1.12 -6.22 16.17
N ALA A 5 1.25 -5.50 15.04
CA ALA A 5 0.62 -4.20 14.84
C ALA A 5 -0.91 -4.30 14.80
N ALA A 6 -1.46 -5.26 14.03
CA ALA A 6 -2.90 -5.51 13.99
C ALA A 6 -3.45 -5.90 15.37
N LYS A 7 -2.75 -6.78 16.11
CA LYS A 7 -3.11 -7.17 17.47
C LYS A 7 -3.06 -6.00 18.45
N ALA A 8 -2.04 -5.15 18.36
CA ALA A 8 -1.94 -3.93 19.18
C ALA A 8 -3.11 -2.97 18.91
N GLY A 9 -3.51 -2.83 17.65
CA GLY A 9 -4.69 -2.06 17.23
C GLY A 9 -6.03 -2.75 17.51
N ARG A 10 -6.05 -3.99 18.03
CA ARG A 10 -7.25 -4.84 18.19
C ARG A 10 -8.06 -4.98 16.89
N ALA A 11 -7.39 -4.93 15.74
CA ALA A 11 -8.00 -5.03 14.43
C ALA A 11 -7.80 -6.42 13.83
N MET A 12 -8.74 -6.86 13.00
CA MET A 12 -8.57 -8.08 12.21
C MET A 12 -7.65 -7.79 11.02
N ALA A 13 -6.77 -8.72 10.66
CA ALA A 13 -5.85 -8.55 9.54
C ALA A 13 -6.58 -8.12 8.25
N GLY A 14 -7.67 -8.80 7.89
CA GLY A 14 -8.47 -8.47 6.70
C GLY A 14 -9.17 -7.11 6.74
N SER A 15 -9.29 -6.50 7.93
CA SER A 15 -9.83 -5.15 8.13
C SER A 15 -8.74 -4.13 8.50
N THR A 16 -7.47 -4.47 8.24
CA THR A 16 -6.33 -3.59 8.48
C THR A 16 -5.64 -3.28 7.16
N LEU A 17 -5.32 -2.02 6.95
CA LEU A 17 -4.61 -1.52 5.77
C LEU A 17 -3.19 -1.14 6.17
N HIS A 18 -2.20 -1.75 5.50
CA HIS A 18 -0.83 -1.28 5.57
C HIS A 18 -0.56 -0.26 4.45
N VAL A 19 0.25 0.75 4.76
CA VAL A 19 0.68 1.78 3.82
C VAL A 19 2.19 1.91 3.99
N GLY A 20 2.93 1.68 2.90
CA GLY A 20 4.38 1.74 2.92
C GLY A 20 4.95 1.88 1.51
N ASP A 21 6.25 2.03 1.41
CA ASP A 21 6.96 2.39 0.18
C ASP A 21 7.81 1.27 -0.40
N ASP A 22 7.96 0.15 0.32
CA ASP A 22 8.70 -1.01 -0.16
C ASP A 22 7.77 -2.11 -0.71
N PRO A 23 7.86 -2.48 -2.00
CA PRO A 23 7.01 -3.52 -2.59
C PRO A 23 7.13 -4.90 -1.94
N GLU A 24 8.26 -5.23 -1.31
CA GLU A 24 8.48 -6.54 -0.71
C GLU A 24 8.12 -6.57 0.78
N ALA A 25 8.74 -5.70 1.57
CA ALA A 25 8.53 -5.60 3.01
C ALA A 25 7.12 -5.12 3.34
N ASP A 26 6.61 -4.08 2.66
CA ASP A 26 5.32 -3.48 3.00
C ASP A 26 4.18 -4.17 2.29
N VAL A 27 4.25 -4.34 0.97
CA VAL A 27 3.13 -4.90 0.22
C VAL A 27 3.05 -6.41 0.41
N ARG A 28 4.08 -7.17 -0.01
CA ARG A 28 4.04 -8.63 0.13
C ARG A 28 4.00 -9.07 1.59
N GLY A 29 4.72 -8.37 2.48
CA GLY A 29 4.67 -8.63 3.92
C GLY A 29 3.26 -8.46 4.51
N ALA A 30 2.58 -7.35 4.20
CA ALA A 30 1.21 -7.13 4.67
C ALA A 30 0.22 -8.13 4.07
N ARG A 31 0.32 -8.40 2.76
CA ARG A 31 -0.54 -9.37 2.08
C ARG A 31 -0.41 -10.79 2.66
N ARG A 32 0.81 -11.27 2.89
CA ARG A 32 1.07 -12.56 3.53
C ARG A 32 0.54 -12.64 4.96
N ALA A 33 0.45 -11.50 5.65
CA ALA A 33 -0.21 -11.39 6.96
C ALA A 33 -1.74 -11.28 6.88
N GLY A 34 -2.33 -11.39 5.69
CA GLY A 34 -3.79 -11.29 5.47
C GLY A 34 -4.34 -9.86 5.52
N MET A 35 -3.47 -8.86 5.36
CA MET A 35 -3.85 -7.44 5.39
C MET A 35 -4.08 -6.87 3.98
N ARG A 36 -4.75 -5.71 3.93
CA ARG A 36 -4.80 -4.84 2.74
C ARG A 36 -3.50 -4.04 2.65
N ALA A 37 -3.10 -3.60 1.46
CA ALA A 37 -1.85 -2.85 1.28
C ALA A 37 -1.97 -1.74 0.22
N ILE A 38 -1.41 -0.56 0.49
CA ILE A 38 -1.16 0.49 -0.52
C ILE A 38 0.33 0.76 -0.60
N LEU A 39 0.85 0.79 -1.82
CA LEU A 39 2.23 1.18 -2.11
C LEU A 39 2.31 2.70 -2.34
N VAL A 40 3.17 3.37 -1.62
CA VAL A 40 3.50 4.79 -1.80
C VAL A 40 4.86 4.89 -2.48
N VAL A 41 4.94 5.62 -3.59
CA VAL A 41 6.22 5.86 -4.28
C VAL A 41 6.61 7.30 -4.04
N PRO A 42 7.34 7.64 -2.96
CA PRO A 42 7.60 9.03 -2.60
C PRO A 42 8.55 9.74 -3.58
N PRO A 43 8.49 11.08 -3.66
CA PRO A 43 9.33 11.86 -4.58
C PRO A 43 10.82 11.78 -4.24
N GLU A 44 11.18 11.65 -2.97
CA GLU A 44 12.55 11.81 -2.46
C GLU A 44 13.42 10.54 -2.47
N HIS A 45 12.88 9.38 -2.86
CA HIS A 45 13.67 8.14 -2.97
C HIS A 45 14.59 8.07 -4.21
N ASP A 46 14.82 9.18 -4.89
CA ASP A 46 15.65 9.23 -6.09
C ASP A 46 16.81 10.20 -5.89
N GLU A 47 17.80 9.82 -5.06
CA GLU A 47 19.01 10.62 -4.85
C GLU A 47 19.96 10.64 -6.07
N GLY A 48 19.56 10.10 -7.24
CA GLY A 48 20.41 10.11 -8.42
C GLY A 48 19.83 9.60 -9.75
N GLY A 49 18.55 9.26 -9.84
CA GLY A 49 17.93 8.76 -11.08
C GLY A 49 17.52 9.86 -12.06
N THR A 50 17.59 9.53 -13.34
CA THR A 50 17.10 10.38 -14.45
C THR A 50 15.59 10.25 -14.68
N CYS A 51 14.91 9.40 -13.90
CA CYS A 51 13.52 9.05 -14.07
C CYS A 51 12.64 10.02 -13.29
N SER A 52 11.63 10.61 -13.94
CA SER A 52 10.68 11.47 -13.25
C SER A 52 9.88 10.67 -12.21
N HIS A 53 9.47 11.32 -11.13
CA HIS A 53 8.62 10.71 -10.11
C HIS A 53 7.34 10.08 -10.71
N ALA A 54 6.72 10.74 -11.71
CA ALA A 54 5.56 10.20 -12.41
C ALA A 54 5.85 8.90 -13.18
N GLU A 55 7.06 8.74 -13.75
CA GLU A 55 7.48 7.49 -14.36
C GLU A 55 7.69 6.39 -13.33
N ARG A 56 8.28 6.70 -12.17
CA ARG A 56 8.43 5.73 -11.07
C ARG A 56 7.08 5.23 -10.56
N VAL A 57 6.11 6.12 -10.37
CA VAL A 57 4.73 5.75 -9.98
C VAL A 57 4.11 4.81 -11.02
N ARG A 58 4.27 5.09 -12.32
CA ARG A 58 3.78 4.22 -13.40
C ARG A 58 4.47 2.86 -13.40
N GLN A 59 5.80 2.81 -13.30
CA GLN A 59 6.54 1.56 -13.24
C GLN A 59 6.13 0.70 -12.04
N ALA A 60 5.91 1.31 -10.88
CA ALA A 60 5.40 0.62 -9.71
C ALA A 60 3.98 0.08 -9.94
N ALA A 61 3.10 0.86 -10.56
CA ALA A 61 1.76 0.40 -10.92
C ALA A 61 1.80 -0.79 -11.89
N ASP A 62 2.64 -0.73 -12.92
CA ASP A 62 2.82 -1.81 -13.90
C ASP A 62 3.37 -3.08 -13.23
N ALA A 63 4.34 -2.94 -12.32
CA ALA A 63 4.87 -4.06 -11.54
C ALA A 63 3.80 -4.71 -10.66
N GLN A 64 2.93 -3.91 -10.04
CA GLN A 64 1.81 -4.42 -9.25
C GLN A 64 0.75 -5.10 -10.13
N LEU A 65 0.49 -4.61 -11.34
CA LEU A 65 -0.40 -5.27 -12.30
C LEU A 65 0.13 -6.63 -12.77
N ALA A 66 1.45 -6.78 -12.89
CA ALA A 66 2.11 -8.04 -13.23
C ALA A 66 2.19 -9.04 -12.06
N ALA A 67 2.04 -8.58 -10.82
CA ALA A 67 2.06 -9.43 -9.64
C ALA A 67 0.80 -10.30 -9.53
N THR A 68 0.90 -11.43 -8.80
CA THR A 68 -0.26 -12.27 -8.48
C THR A 68 -1.23 -11.49 -7.58
N GLU A 69 -2.52 -11.85 -7.61
CA GLU A 69 -3.52 -11.15 -6.80
C GLU A 69 -3.22 -11.18 -5.30
N GLU A 70 -2.58 -12.26 -4.84
CA GLU A 70 -2.20 -12.48 -3.46
C GLU A 70 -1.01 -11.62 -3.03
N GLU A 71 -0.19 -11.14 -3.96
CA GLU A 71 1.01 -10.33 -3.67
C GLU A 71 0.85 -8.85 -4.06
N ARG A 72 -0.20 -8.52 -4.80
CA ARG A 72 -0.44 -7.21 -5.39
C ARG A 72 -1.02 -6.21 -4.39
N ALA A 73 -0.56 -4.97 -4.38
CA ALA A 73 -1.15 -3.86 -3.63
C ALA A 73 -2.57 -3.53 -4.11
N ASP A 74 -3.42 -3.05 -3.20
CA ASP A 74 -4.76 -2.57 -3.53
C ASP A 74 -4.74 -1.27 -4.36
N ALA A 75 -3.71 -0.45 -4.18
CA ALA A 75 -3.44 0.73 -4.99
C ALA A 75 -1.96 1.12 -4.93
N VAL A 76 -1.52 1.92 -5.91
CA VAL A 76 -0.22 2.60 -5.93
C VAL A 76 -0.47 4.10 -5.98
N VAL A 77 0.21 4.86 -5.13
CA VAL A 77 0.10 6.33 -5.06
C VAL A 77 1.48 6.98 -5.04
N GLY A 78 1.57 8.23 -5.51
CA GLY A 78 2.83 8.99 -5.46
C GLY A 78 3.08 9.65 -4.11
N HIS A 79 2.03 9.90 -3.32
CA HIS A 79 2.17 10.58 -2.03
C HIS A 79 1.22 10.00 -0.99
N ALA A 80 1.65 10.02 0.28
CA ALA A 80 0.86 9.47 1.40
C ALA A 80 -0.50 10.19 1.59
N THR A 81 -0.61 11.45 1.18
CA THR A 81 -1.89 12.20 1.22
C THR A 81 -2.95 11.60 0.29
N ASP A 82 -2.55 10.92 -0.77
CA ASP A 82 -3.46 10.34 -1.75
C ASP A 82 -4.13 9.06 -1.24
N VAL A 83 -3.66 8.53 -0.10
CA VAL A 83 -4.27 7.37 0.56
C VAL A 83 -5.65 7.70 1.12
N VAL A 84 -5.81 8.88 1.71
CA VAL A 84 -7.05 9.29 2.40
C VAL A 84 -8.29 9.17 1.52
N PRO A 85 -8.33 9.70 0.27
CA PRO A 85 -9.49 9.53 -0.60
C PRO A 85 -9.76 8.06 -0.98
N LEU A 86 -8.74 7.19 -0.99
CA LEU A 86 -8.88 5.76 -1.32
C LEU A 86 -9.46 4.93 -0.17
N LEU A 87 -9.38 5.39 1.07
CA LEU A 87 -9.94 4.65 2.20
C LEU A 87 -11.42 4.34 1.97
N ARG A 88 -12.19 5.31 1.45
CA ARG A 88 -13.63 5.13 1.17
C ARG A 88 -13.90 4.09 0.09
N THR A 89 -13.13 4.09 -0.99
CA THR A 89 -13.31 3.13 -2.10
C THR A 89 -12.94 1.71 -1.68
N LEU A 90 -12.01 1.58 -0.73
CA LEU A 90 -11.59 0.31 -0.15
C LEU A 90 -12.49 -0.19 0.99
N GLY A 91 -13.57 0.53 1.30
CA GLY A 91 -14.51 0.17 2.37
C GLY A 91 -14.05 0.57 3.78
N PHE A 92 -12.98 1.36 3.90
CA PHE A 92 -12.53 1.98 5.13
C PHE A 92 -13.26 3.33 5.30
N GLY A 93 -14.42 3.29 5.95
CA GLY A 93 -15.23 4.49 6.24
C GLY A 93 -16.73 4.22 6.18
N SER A 94 -17.38 4.36 7.35
CA SER A 94 -18.83 4.22 7.65
C SER A 94 -19.49 2.84 7.47
N ALA A 95 -19.38 2.01 8.51
CA ALA A 95 -20.51 1.26 9.05
C ALA A 95 -20.78 1.83 10.46
N GLY A 96 -21.61 2.86 10.54
CA GLY A 96 -21.82 3.62 11.77
C GLY A 96 -22.78 4.78 11.59
N MET A 97 -24.02 4.48 11.22
CA MET A 97 -25.22 5.19 11.67
C MET A 97 -26.17 4.16 12.26
#